data_AF-A0ABD5N891-F1
#
_entry.id   AF-A0ABD5N891-F1
#
_cell.length_a   1.000
_cell.length_b   1.000
_cell.length_c   1.000
_cell.angle_alpha   90.00
_cell.angle_beta   90.00
_cell.angle_gamma   90.00
#
_symmetry.space_group_name_H-M   'P 1'
#
loop_
_entity.id
_entity.type
_entity.pdbx_description
1 polymer ?
#
loop_
_entity_poly.entity_id
_entity_poly.type
_entity_poly.pdbx_seq_one_letter_code
_entity_poly.pdbx_strand_id
1 'polypeptide(L)'
;MNRKLILIGLILCYASINASATNIIQSTVCGVLLDITNTMIAVGPTMVLLMFTYGGVKYTYGGSDPGARKSGKMICIHSIIGGILLVLAVNVLAIFPGLGAGC
;
A
#
# COMPACT_ATOMS: atom_id res chain seq x y z
N MET A 1 1.06 -49.00 -29.80
CA MET A 1 0.55 -48.11 -28.74
C MET A 1 1.56 -46.97 -28.49
N ASN A 2 1.21 -45.74 -28.93
CA ASN A 2 1.28 -44.54 -28.08
C ASN A 2 2.63 -43.86 -27.73
N ARG A 3 3.61 -43.75 -28.65
CA ARG A 3 4.76 -42.82 -28.43
C ARG A 3 4.36 -41.34 -28.35
N LYS A 4 3.36 -40.92 -29.14
CA LYS A 4 2.81 -39.55 -29.12
C LYS A 4 2.02 -39.24 -27.85
N LEU A 5 1.37 -40.24 -27.27
CA LEU A 5 0.55 -40.10 -26.07
C LEU A 5 1.39 -39.90 -24.81
N ILE A 6 2.58 -40.52 -24.76
CA ILE A 6 3.55 -40.31 -23.68
C ILE A 6 4.11 -38.88 -23.69
N LEU A 7 4.40 -38.33 -24.87
CA LEU A 7 4.89 -36.94 -25.02
C LEU A 7 3.86 -35.90 -24.60
N ILE A 8 2.58 -36.08 -24.96
CA ILE A 8 1.50 -35.17 -24.56
C ILE A 8 1.30 -35.20 -23.04
N GLY A 9 1.36 -36.37 -22.42
CA GLY A 9 1.28 -36.49 -20.96
C GLY A 9 2.41 -35.77 -20.22
N LEU A 10 3.64 -35.82 -20.76
CA LEU A 10 4.80 -35.17 -20.15
C LEU A 10 4.74 -33.64 -20.24
N ILE A 11 4.23 -33.11 -21.37
CA ILE A 11 4.01 -31.67 -21.57
C ILE A 11 2.91 -31.14 -20.62
N LEU A 12 1.81 -31.88 -20.47
CA LEU A 12 0.73 -31.52 -19.54
C LEU A 12 1.22 -31.54 -18.08
N CYS A 13 2.06 -32.50 -17.73
CA CYS A 13 2.65 -32.59 -16.39
C CYS A 13 3.56 -31.38 -16.12
N TYR A 14 4.40 -30.98 -17.07
CA TYR A 14 5.28 -29.81 -16.94
C TYR A 14 4.49 -28.49 -16.78
N ALA A 15 3.36 -28.35 -17.48
CA ALA A 15 2.48 -27.18 -17.32
C ALA A 15 1.83 -27.13 -15.93
N SER A 16 1.42 -28.28 -15.38
CA SER A 16 0.78 -28.35 -14.05
C SER A 16 1.73 -28.04 -12.89
N ILE A 17 3.00 -28.43 -12.98
CA ILE A 17 4.02 -28.17 -11.95
C ILE A 17 4.36 -26.66 -11.91
N ASN A 18 4.49 -26.03 -13.08
CA ASN A 18 4.75 -24.59 -13.16
C ASN A 18 3.57 -23.75 -12.65
N ALA A 19 2.33 -24.16 -12.94
CA ALA A 19 1.14 -23.48 -12.42
C ALA A 19 1.01 -23.59 -10.88
N SER A 20 1.44 -24.72 -10.30
CA SER A 20 1.38 -24.94 -8.85
C SER A 20 2.44 -24.14 -8.09
N ALA A 21 3.65 -24.00 -8.64
CA ALA A 21 4.72 -23.22 -8.02
C ALA A 21 4.44 -21.70 -8.02
N THR A 22 3.76 -21.18 -9.04
CA THR A 22 3.37 -19.75 -9.10
C THR A 22 2.29 -19.38 -8.07
N ASN A 23 1.42 -20.32 -7.68
CA ASN A 23 0.32 -20.05 -6.75
C ASN A 23 0.78 -19.77 -5.31
N ILE A 24 1.85 -20.42 -4.85
CA ILE A 24 2.37 -20.23 -3.48
C ILE A 24 3.01 -18.85 -3.35
N ILE A 25 3.88 -18.49 -4.30
CA ILE A 25 4.58 -17.20 -4.30
C ILE A 25 3.56 -16.05 -4.44
N GLN A 26 2.56 -16.22 -5.31
CA GLN A 26 1.52 -15.22 -5.50
C GLN A 26 0.68 -15.00 -4.24
N SER A 27 0.30 -16.05 -3.51
CA SER A 27 -0.49 -15.89 -2.28
C SER A 27 0.31 -15.22 -1.15
N THR A 28 1.59 -15.54 -1.00
CA THR A 28 2.46 -14.95 0.03
C THR A 28 2.71 -13.47 -0.25
N VAL A 29 3.03 -13.13 -1.51
CA VAL A 29 3.24 -11.73 -1.92
C VAL A 29 1.96 -10.93 -1.72
N CYS A 30 0.81 -11.48 -2.08
CA CYS A 30 -0.46 -10.79 -1.93
C CYS A 30 -0.86 -10.60 -0.46
N GLY A 31 -0.66 -11.60 0.41
CA GLY A 31 -0.90 -11.48 1.85
C GLY A 31 -0.08 -10.37 2.50
N VAL A 32 1.23 -10.32 2.18
CA VAL A 32 2.12 -9.25 2.69
C VAL A 32 1.68 -7.87 2.21
N LEU A 33 1.32 -7.72 0.93
CA LEU A 33 0.87 -6.43 0.41
C LEU A 33 -0.49 -6.00 1.01
N LEU A 34 -1.40 -6.94 1.27
CA LEU A 34 -2.69 -6.66 1.90
C LEU A 34 -2.50 -6.18 3.35
N ASP A 35 -1.64 -6.85 4.12
CA ASP A 35 -1.32 -6.46 5.50
C ASP A 35 -0.66 -5.08 5.56
N ILE A 36 0.28 -4.79 4.65
CA ILE A 36 0.88 -3.45 4.54
C ILE A 36 -0.19 -2.40 4.19
N THR A 37 -1.11 -2.71 3.28
CA THR A 37 -2.15 -1.76 2.88
C THR A 37 -3.14 -1.51 4.03
N ASN A 38 -3.57 -2.57 4.72
CA ASN A 38 -4.48 -2.47 5.86
C ASN A 38 -3.87 -1.68 7.02
N THR A 39 -2.59 -1.93 7.32
CA THR A 39 -1.88 -1.17 8.37
C THR A 39 -1.70 0.30 7.99
N MET A 40 -1.40 0.61 6.72
CA MET A 40 -1.27 1.99 6.24
C MET A 40 -2.62 2.74 6.26
N ILE A 41 -3.73 2.08 5.93
CA ILE A 41 -5.07 2.67 6.02
C ILE A 41 -5.51 2.87 7.48
N ALA A 42 -5.15 1.95 8.38
CA ALA A 42 -5.52 2.07 9.79
C ALA A 42 -4.73 3.18 10.51
N VAL A 43 -3.42 3.27 10.29
CA VAL A 43 -2.54 4.19 11.03
C VAL A 43 -2.39 5.54 10.31
N GLY A 44 -2.41 5.55 8.98
CA GLY A 44 -2.15 6.72 8.16
C GLY A 44 -3.01 7.95 8.48
N PRO A 45 -4.34 7.84 8.43
CA PRO A 45 -5.25 8.96 8.73
C PRO A 45 -5.06 9.50 10.14
N THR A 46 -4.80 8.61 11.11
CA THR A 46 -4.57 9.01 12.51
C THR A 46 -3.29 9.85 12.66
N MET A 47 -2.22 9.48 11.95
CA MET A 47 -0.96 10.23 11.96
C MET A 47 -1.09 11.59 11.25
N VAL A 48 -1.82 11.64 10.14
CA VAL A 48 -2.11 12.90 9.44
C VAL A 48 -2.87 13.84 10.36
N LEU A 49 -3.90 13.36 11.05
CA LEU A 49 -4.69 14.14 12.00
C LEU A 49 -3.83 14.64 13.18
N LEU A 50 -2.99 13.78 13.75
CA LEU A 50 -2.08 14.14 14.84
C LEU A 50 -1.08 15.23 14.43
N MET A 51 -0.46 15.09 13.26
CA MET A 51 0.48 16.09 12.74
C MET A 51 -0.22 17.40 12.39
N PHE A 52 -1.42 17.34 11.83
CA PHE A 52 -2.21 18.52 11.51
C PHE A 52 -2.63 19.28 12.78
N THR A 53 -3.13 18.57 13.79
CA THR A 53 -3.51 19.16 15.08
C THR A 53 -2.30 19.73 15.80
N TYR A 54 -1.15 19.05 15.81
CA TYR A 54 0.10 19.57 16.37
C TYR A 54 0.56 20.85 15.65
N GLY A 55 0.51 20.89 14.31
CA GLY A 55 0.82 22.08 13.53
C GLY A 55 -0.14 23.24 13.85
N GLY A 56 -1.43 22.95 14.03
CA GLY A 56 -2.46 23.92 14.41
C GLY A 56 -2.26 24.48 15.82
N VAL A 57 -1.93 23.63 16.79
CA VAL A 57 -1.58 24.04 18.16
C VAL A 57 -0.33 24.92 18.12
N LYS A 58 0.73 24.51 17.41
CA LYS A 58 1.95 25.33 17.28
C LYS A 58 1.70 26.68 16.61
N TYR A 59 0.80 26.72 15.63
CA TYR A 59 0.41 27.95 14.95
C TYR A 59 -0.36 28.92 15.88
N THR A 60 -1.28 28.39 16.68
CA THR A 60 -2.15 29.17 17.57
C THR A 60 -1.44 29.62 18.85
N TYR A 61 -0.73 28.72 19.52
CA TYR A 61 0.03 29.01 20.74
C TYR A 61 1.35 29.73 20.46
N GLY A 62 1.84 29.70 19.22
CA GLY A 62 3.04 30.44 18.81
C GLY A 62 2.90 31.96 18.91
N GLY A 63 1.65 32.48 18.99
CA GLY A 63 1.29 33.85 19.39
C GLY A 63 2.16 34.96 18.80
N SER A 64 3.25 35.26 19.50
CA SER A 64 4.15 36.40 19.29
C SER A 64 5.42 36.06 18.49
N ASP A 65 5.76 34.78 18.31
CA ASP A 65 6.95 34.36 17.57
C ASP A 65 6.61 34.07 16.09
N PRO A 66 7.08 34.90 15.14
CA PRO A 66 6.87 34.67 13.72
C PRO A 66 7.49 33.34 13.24
N GLY A 67 8.55 32.87 13.90
CA GLY A 67 9.18 31.58 13.62
C GLY A 67 8.25 30.40 13.92
N ALA A 68 7.62 30.41 15.10
CA ALA A 68 6.67 29.38 15.51
C ALA A 68 5.45 29.30 14.57
N ARG A 69 4.91 30.45 14.13
CA ARG A 69 3.78 30.50 13.19
C ARG A 69 4.17 29.98 11.80
N LYS A 70 5.35 30.34 11.29
CA LYS A 70 5.84 29.83 9.99
C LYS A 70 6.04 28.31 10.06
N SER A 71 6.65 27.82 11.14
CA SER A 71 6.85 26.38 11.35
C SER A 71 5.53 25.62 11.48
N GLY A 72 4.56 26.13 12.25
CA GLY A 72 3.23 25.52 12.39
C GLY A 72 2.50 25.41 11.05
N LYS A 73 2.51 26.47 10.23
CA LYS A 73 1.91 26.45 8.88
C LYS A 73 2.58 25.41 7.98
N MET A 74 3.91 25.30 8.03
CA MET A 74 4.64 24.29 7.24
C MET A 74 4.27 22.87 7.66
N ILE A 75 4.13 22.60 8.96
CA ILE A 75 3.69 21.30 9.48
C ILE A 75 2.29 20.96 8.95
N CYS A 76 1.34 21.90 9.02
CA CYS A 76 -0.01 21.68 8.48
C CYS A 76 0.02 21.36 6.98
N ILE A 77 0.79 22.12 6.19
CA ILE A 77 0.92 21.88 4.74
C ILE A 77 1.50 20.49 4.47
N HIS A 78 2.57 20.09 5.17
CA HIS A 78 3.18 18.78 4.99
C HIS A 78 2.25 17.64 5.42
N SER A 79 1.45 17.83 6.46
CA SER A 79 0.45 16.83 6.87
C SER A 79 -0.64 16.63 5.82
N ILE A 80 -1.11 17.70 5.17
CA ILE A 80 -2.08 17.62 4.06
C ILE A 80 -1.45 16.92 2.86
N ILE A 81 -0.24 17.30 2.47
CA ILE A 81 0.49 16.66 1.35
C ILE A 81 0.68 15.16 1.64
N GLY A 82 1.10 14.80 2.86
CA GLY A 82 1.23 13.42 3.30
C GLY A 82 -0.09 12.64 3.22
N GLY A 83 -1.20 13.26 3.65
CA GLY A 83 -2.53 12.67 3.52
C GLY A 83 -2.95 12.44 2.08
N ILE A 84 -2.70 13.41 1.19
CA ILE A 84 -2.97 13.26 -0.25
C ILE A 84 -2.16 12.11 -0.84
N LEU A 85 -0.85 12.04 -0.53
CA LEU A 85 0.00 10.94 -0.99
C LEU A 85 -0.49 9.57 -0.49
N LEU A 86 -1.01 9.50 0.74
CA LEU A 86 -1.56 8.27 1.30
C LEU A 86 -2.80 7.81 0.53
N VAL A 87 -3.71 8.74 0.22
CA VAL A 87 -4.89 8.44 -0.61
C VAL A 87 -4.47 8.00 -2.01
N LEU A 88 -3.51 8.68 -2.65
CA LEU A 88 -3.00 8.27 -3.95
C LEU A 88 -2.38 6.87 -3.90
N ALA A 89 -1.59 6.55 -2.88
CA ALA A 89 -0.95 5.25 -2.74
C ALA A 89 -2.00 4.11 -2.67
N VAL A 90 -3.06 4.28 -1.88
CA VAL A 90 -4.15 3.30 -1.79
C VAL A 90 -4.85 3.13 -3.13
N ASN A 91 -5.11 4.22 -3.86
CA ASN A 91 -5.74 4.16 -5.18
C ASN A 91 -4.84 3.49 -6.23
N VAL A 92 -3.54 3.75 -6.21
CA VAL A 92 -2.58 3.08 -7.10
C VAL A 92 -2.55 1.57 -6.84
N LEU A 93 -2.54 1.17 -5.57
CA LEU A 93 -2.57 -0.25 -5.19
C LEU A 93 -3.88 -0.94 -5.58
N ALA A 94 -5.01 -0.23 -5.55
CA ALA A 94 -6.32 -0.75 -5.97
C ALA A 94 -6.41 -1.00 -7.49
N ILE A 95 -5.64 -0.29 -8.32
CA ILE A 95 -5.61 -0.47 -9.78
C ILE A 95 -4.83 -1.72 -10.17
N PHE A 96 -3.94 -2.23 -9.31
CA PHE A 96 -3.26 -3.49 -9.59
C PHE A 96 -4.27 -4.66 -9.49
N PRO A 97 -4.52 -5.38 -10.60
CA PRO A 97 -5.58 -6.39 -10.68
C PRO A 97 -5.38 -7.60 -9.77
N GLY A 98 -4.23 -7.72 -9.09
CA GLY A 98 -3.96 -8.74 -8.08
C GLY A 98 -4.20 -8.32 -6.62
N LEU A 99 -4.48 -7.04 -6.35
CA LEU A 99 -4.69 -6.52 -4.99
C LEU A 99 -6.14 -6.04 -4.76
N GLY A 100 -6.73 -5.36 -5.75
CA GLY A 100 -8.07 -4.77 -5.63
C GLY A 100 -9.23 -5.77 -5.70
N ALA A 101 -9.00 -6.96 -6.26
CA ALA A 101 -9.99 -8.05 -6.30
C ALA A 101 -9.97 -8.93 -5.03
N GLY A 102 -9.03 -8.67 -4.11
CA GLY A 102 -8.48 -9.71 -3.27
C GLY A 102 -7.70 -10.69 -4.13
N CYS A 103 -6.51 -11.07 -3.69
CA CYS A 103 -6.27 -12.51 -3.78
C CYS A 103 -7.41 -13.23 -3.03
#